data_AF-A0A8H3G8P5-F1
#
_entry.id   AF-A0A8H3G8P5-F1
#
_cell.length_a   1.000
_cell.length_b   1.000
_cell.length_c   1.000
_cell.angle_alpha   90.00
_cell.angle_beta   90.00
_cell.angle_gamma   90.00
#
_symmetry.space_group_name_H-M   'P 1'
#
loop_
_entity.id
_entity.type
_entity.pdbx_description
1 polymer ?
#
loop_
_entity_poly.entity_id
_entity_poly.type
_entity_poly.pdbx_seq_one_letter_code
_entity_poly.pdbx_strand_id
1 'polypeptide(L)'
;MILPWCPSWPRQSHWGEFSVKGIKIEVKSPREDAFPGSQPGIPRHFWGRRGFRSRLGKFLGQKQTQNPLSIHSGYSEARGLIGNGTVTDLRTLSIQARDFVVELFKDIDHSSGTTSLGNLKPLAFPKSGPTLVQLRLSSDLERWKAAQHAVGNVLPPKGTGLGQASAKALRIFGAEGWPEALTTNNALFGCGIASLLMGAADAPTMFSNYVTDMAFYWEHGYNHVFPSLEPLLWRGLADPRALHTLGGPERRQAVCIGREYIQVKIALEERYKKHLTNLSARLCRRDAQIISLSESSLLGMAAEATTRGFDPGAVMSDLVFSSPGTDVVDVGCDLVNSEVMNSFLNVTDITDTGIVSEDVLRRVYDAYAATGARLLTQRWHEPVARMCALLYTWHIQNDRHMFFRRAILGWPKARKRPARPQLEADFDEVFDEQYRVTGVCRPLDPEYACSGEDSCDHVCNFLNRSREERLLWKLWWSLVIGPLEYVRGGKIDEQRELNLVELSRLLMAELYSRGLVLEMVWLIAHANHHAWQVNYLFEAAMFGSILDGGTLAGKLDREEQS
;
A
#
# COMPACT_ATOMS: atom_id res chain seq x y z
N MET A 1 -17.64 61.92 -8.90
CA MET A 1 -18.02 60.57 -8.40
C MET A 1 -16.75 59.84 -8.01
N ILE A 2 -16.53 59.65 -6.72
CA ILE A 2 -15.40 58.92 -6.16
C ILE A 2 -15.92 57.50 -5.88
N LEU A 3 -15.42 56.50 -6.60
CA LEU A 3 -15.72 55.10 -6.33
C LEU A 3 -15.04 54.70 -5.01
N PRO A 4 -15.77 54.12 -4.04
CA PRO A 4 -15.17 53.71 -2.79
C PRO A 4 -14.28 52.49 -3.03
N TRP A 5 -13.01 52.62 -2.67
CA TRP A 5 -12.10 51.51 -2.54
C TRP A 5 -12.60 50.62 -1.40
N CYS A 6 -13.23 49.49 -1.72
CA CYS A 6 -13.40 48.42 -0.75
C CYS A 6 -12.01 47.88 -0.41
N PRO A 7 -11.53 47.98 0.84
CA PRO A 7 -10.31 47.30 1.23
C PRO A 7 -10.55 45.80 1.08
N SER A 8 -9.75 45.14 0.25
CA SER A 8 -9.76 43.68 0.13
C SER A 8 -9.43 43.10 1.51
N TRP A 9 -10.43 42.53 2.18
CA TRP A 9 -10.21 41.71 3.36
C TRP A 9 -9.18 40.63 2.97
N PRO A 10 -8.15 40.37 3.79
CA PRO A 10 -7.22 39.30 3.50
C PRO A 10 -8.04 38.00 3.43
N ARG A 11 -8.18 37.44 2.23
CA ARG A 11 -8.73 36.09 2.06
C ARG A 11 -7.80 35.15 2.83
N GLN A 12 -8.19 34.80 4.06
CA GLN A 12 -7.55 33.69 4.75
C GLN A 12 -7.65 32.48 3.81
N SER A 13 -6.51 31.88 3.50
CA SER A 13 -6.49 30.68 2.65
C SER A 13 -7.27 29.56 3.34
N HIS A 14 -7.90 28.67 2.57
CA HIS A 14 -8.70 27.55 3.09
C HIS A 14 -7.95 26.66 4.09
N TRP A 15 -6.61 26.69 4.12
CA TRP A 15 -5.73 26.02 5.09
C TRP A 15 -4.77 27.00 5.78
N GLY A 16 -5.15 28.27 5.96
CA GLY A 16 -4.26 29.35 6.38
C GLY A 16 -3.63 29.19 7.77
N GLU A 17 -4.17 28.33 8.60
CA GLU A 17 -3.60 27.94 9.89
C GLU A 17 -2.48 26.90 9.77
N PHE A 18 -2.38 26.17 8.64
CA PHE A 18 -1.38 25.14 8.43
C PHE A 18 -0.36 25.59 7.39
N SER A 19 0.91 25.62 7.79
CA SER A 19 1.99 26.00 6.87
C SER A 19 2.17 24.94 5.80
N VAL A 20 2.00 25.33 4.53
CA VAL A 20 2.33 24.50 3.36
C VAL A 20 3.56 25.01 2.60
N LYS A 21 4.28 26.00 3.15
CA LYS A 21 5.41 26.67 2.48
C LYS A 21 6.64 25.78 2.30
N GLY A 22 6.79 24.72 3.10
CA GLY A 22 7.89 23.75 3.02
C GLY A 22 7.70 22.66 1.97
N ILE A 23 6.47 22.47 1.49
CA ILE A 23 6.10 21.40 0.55
C ILE A 23 6.58 21.77 -0.86
N LYS A 24 7.55 21.01 -1.40
CA LYS A 24 8.03 21.18 -2.77
C LYS A 24 7.26 20.27 -3.73
N ILE A 25 6.31 20.87 -4.44
CA ILE A 25 5.54 20.19 -5.51
C ILE A 25 6.27 20.22 -6.86
N GLU A 26 7.23 21.13 -7.04
CA GLU A 26 8.03 21.14 -8.26
C GLU A 26 9.09 20.04 -8.24
N VAL A 27 8.92 19.07 -9.13
CA VAL A 27 9.90 18.02 -9.35
C VAL A 27 10.93 18.46 -10.36
N LYS A 28 12.19 18.25 -9.99
CA LYS A 28 13.31 18.52 -10.90
C LYS A 28 13.20 17.57 -12.08
N SER A 29 13.35 18.11 -13.29
CA SER A 29 13.42 17.26 -14.47
C SER A 29 14.64 16.35 -14.34
N PRO A 30 14.48 15.03 -14.49
CA PRO A 30 15.61 14.11 -14.50
C PRO A 30 16.50 14.42 -15.71
N ARG A 31 17.76 13.95 -15.68
CA ARG A 31 18.60 14.01 -16.88
C ARG A 31 17.94 13.18 -17.99
N GLU A 32 18.13 13.60 -19.24
CA GLU A 32 17.91 12.69 -20.39
C GLU A 32 18.73 11.41 -20.12
N ASP A 33 18.10 10.25 -20.28
CA ASP A 33 18.68 8.91 -20.05
C ASP A 33 19.02 8.54 -18.58
N ALA A 34 18.44 9.24 -17.60
CA ALA A 34 18.65 8.91 -16.18
C ALA A 34 18.07 7.54 -15.78
N PHE A 35 17.00 7.10 -16.42
CA PHE A 35 16.30 5.85 -16.10
C PHE A 35 16.46 4.84 -17.26
N PRO A 36 16.70 3.55 -16.96
CA PRO A 36 16.67 2.49 -17.98
C PRO A 36 15.31 2.46 -18.71
N GLY A 37 15.32 2.21 -20.03
CA GLY A 37 14.10 2.02 -20.83
C GLY A 37 13.23 3.26 -21.05
N SER A 38 13.84 4.42 -21.29
CA SER A 38 13.15 5.73 -21.41
C SER A 38 11.93 5.72 -22.35
N GLN A 39 10.74 5.48 -21.78
CA GLN A 39 9.44 5.70 -22.41
C GLN A 39 8.94 7.14 -22.19
N PRO A 40 8.06 7.68 -23.07
CA PRO A 40 7.86 9.12 -23.21
C PRO A 40 7.18 9.72 -21.99
N GLY A 41 8.00 10.41 -21.18
CA GLY A 41 7.64 11.62 -20.48
C GLY A 41 6.53 11.48 -19.45
N ILE A 42 6.92 11.30 -18.18
CA ILE A 42 6.10 11.66 -17.01
C ILE A 42 5.46 13.02 -17.34
N PRO A 43 4.13 13.09 -17.55
CA PRO A 43 3.54 14.25 -18.20
C PRO A 43 3.84 15.52 -17.40
N ARG A 44 4.32 16.59 -18.05
CA ARG A 44 4.70 17.84 -17.36
C ARG A 44 3.57 18.49 -16.54
N HIS A 45 2.32 18.08 -16.76
CA HIS A 45 1.16 18.52 -15.98
C HIS A 45 1.08 17.86 -14.58
N PHE A 46 1.86 16.81 -14.32
CA PHE A 46 1.95 16.11 -13.03
C PHE A 46 2.59 16.96 -11.92
N TRP A 47 3.31 18.03 -12.29
CA TRP A 47 4.11 18.86 -11.38
C TRP A 47 3.78 20.35 -11.45
N GLY A 48 2.49 20.69 -11.56
CA GLY A 48 2.02 22.06 -11.34
C GLY A 48 2.37 23.11 -12.41
N ARG A 49 3.08 22.79 -13.50
CA ARG A 49 3.28 23.75 -14.59
C ARG A 49 2.08 23.84 -15.54
N ARG A 50 1.06 24.60 -15.13
CA ARG A 50 0.31 25.42 -16.12
C ARG A 50 1.20 26.61 -16.51
N GLY A 51 2.25 26.35 -17.29
CA GLY A 51 3.05 27.41 -17.88
C GLY A 51 2.17 28.29 -18.79
N PHE A 52 2.49 29.58 -18.88
CA PHE A 52 1.84 30.59 -19.73
C PHE A 52 1.51 30.09 -21.16
N ARG A 53 2.31 29.15 -21.68
CA ARG A 53 2.09 28.43 -22.95
C ARG A 53 0.77 27.64 -23.03
N SER A 54 0.26 27.07 -21.94
CA SER A 54 -1.02 26.34 -21.96
C SER A 54 -2.24 27.27 -22.05
N ARG A 55 -2.11 28.52 -21.57
CA ARG A 55 -3.13 29.56 -21.75
C ARG A 55 -3.10 30.11 -23.18
N LEU A 56 -1.92 30.35 -23.75
CA LEU A 56 -1.77 30.77 -25.15
C LEU A 56 -2.22 29.69 -26.15
N GLY A 57 -1.94 28.40 -25.90
CA GLY A 57 -2.40 27.30 -26.77
C GLY A 57 -3.93 27.18 -26.82
N LYS A 58 -4.61 27.45 -25.71
CA LYS A 58 -6.09 27.52 -25.66
C LYS A 58 -6.65 28.73 -26.41
N PHE A 59 -5.94 29.85 -26.40
CA PHE A 59 -6.28 31.05 -27.18
C PHE A 59 -6.02 30.90 -28.69
N LEU A 60 -5.06 30.05 -29.08
CA LEU A 60 -4.67 29.80 -30.47
C LEU A 60 -5.36 28.58 -31.11
N GLY A 61 -6.37 28.00 -30.45
CA GLY A 61 -7.11 26.85 -31.00
C GLY A 61 -6.31 25.55 -31.11
N GLN A 62 -5.14 25.47 -30.47
CA GLN A 62 -4.39 24.21 -30.38
C GLN A 62 -5.13 23.27 -29.43
N LYS A 63 -5.81 22.26 -30.00
CA LYS A 63 -6.21 21.07 -29.23
C LYS A 63 -4.98 20.57 -28.50
N GLN A 64 -5.05 20.49 -27.17
CA GLN A 64 -4.09 19.67 -26.43
C GLN A 64 -4.17 18.28 -27.03
N THR A 65 -3.18 17.90 -27.82
CA THR A 65 -2.89 16.50 -28.08
C THR A 65 -2.45 15.93 -26.74
N GLN A 66 -3.43 15.50 -25.95
CA GLN A 66 -3.19 14.43 -25.01
C GLN A 66 -2.70 13.29 -25.89
N ASN A 67 -1.39 13.00 -25.87
CA ASN A 67 -0.97 11.67 -26.31
C ASN A 67 -1.79 10.72 -25.42
N PRO A 68 -2.63 9.85 -26.01
CA PRO A 68 -3.34 8.87 -25.19
C PRO A 68 -2.26 8.11 -24.42
N LEU A 69 -2.36 8.12 -23.09
CA LEU A 69 -1.52 7.26 -22.26
C LEU A 69 -1.76 5.82 -22.74
N SER A 70 -0.70 5.03 -22.84
CA SER A 70 -0.77 3.69 -23.40
C SER A 70 -1.66 2.80 -22.52
N ILE A 71 -2.65 2.16 -23.12
CA ILE A 71 -3.34 1.03 -22.50
C ILE A 71 -2.34 -0.12 -22.44
N HIS A 72 -2.13 -0.68 -21.25
CA HIS A 72 -1.17 -1.75 -21.07
C HIS A 72 -1.74 -3.08 -21.57
N SER A 73 -0.91 -3.90 -22.20
CA SER A 73 -1.27 -5.31 -22.42
C SER A 73 -1.46 -6.01 -21.07
N GLY A 74 -2.40 -6.95 -21.03
CA GLY A 74 -2.73 -7.69 -19.81
C GLY A 74 -3.86 -7.08 -18.99
N TYR A 75 -4.00 -7.48 -17.71
CA TYR A 75 -5.03 -7.00 -16.76
C TYR A 75 -6.47 -7.18 -17.26
N SER A 76 -6.74 -8.28 -17.96
CA SER A 76 -7.99 -8.46 -18.72
C SER A 76 -9.21 -8.50 -17.80
N GLU A 77 -9.14 -9.28 -16.72
CA GLU A 77 -10.22 -9.37 -15.75
C GLU A 77 -10.43 -8.08 -14.96
N ALA A 78 -9.35 -7.48 -14.45
CA ALA A 78 -9.40 -6.18 -13.76
C ALA A 78 -10.03 -5.10 -14.65
N ARG A 79 -9.66 -5.05 -15.94
CA ARG A 79 -10.26 -4.12 -16.91
C ARG A 79 -11.75 -4.39 -17.14
N GLY A 80 -12.13 -5.67 -17.22
CA GLY A 80 -13.55 -6.06 -17.33
C GLY A 80 -14.38 -5.71 -16.09
N LEU A 81 -13.76 -5.70 -14.91
CA LEU A 81 -14.39 -5.34 -13.64
C LEU A 81 -14.58 -3.83 -13.48
N ILE A 82 -13.50 -3.05 -13.65
CA ILE A 82 -13.51 -1.61 -13.41
C ILE A 82 -14.11 -0.80 -14.55
N GLY A 83 -14.22 -1.38 -15.75
CA GLY A 83 -14.72 -0.68 -16.94
C GLY A 83 -13.90 0.57 -17.24
N ASN A 84 -14.54 1.73 -17.14
CA ASN A 84 -13.90 3.03 -17.39
C ASN A 84 -13.25 3.64 -16.14
N GLY A 85 -13.35 2.98 -14.97
CA GLY A 85 -12.84 3.48 -13.68
C GLY A 85 -13.43 4.82 -13.26
N THR A 86 -14.68 5.06 -13.63
CA THR A 86 -15.44 6.22 -13.16
C THR A 86 -15.83 6.04 -11.70
N VAL A 87 -16.23 7.14 -11.04
CA VAL A 87 -16.77 7.09 -9.67
C VAL A 87 -17.98 6.14 -9.59
N THR A 88 -18.79 6.04 -10.65
CA THR A 88 -19.93 5.11 -10.72
C THR A 88 -19.48 3.65 -10.74
N ASP A 89 -18.43 3.34 -11.49
CA ASP A 89 -17.86 1.99 -11.54
C ASP A 89 -17.32 1.60 -10.17
N LEU A 90 -16.54 2.49 -9.54
CA LEU A 90 -16.00 2.30 -8.19
C LEU A 90 -17.11 2.14 -7.14
N ARG A 91 -18.20 2.91 -7.22
CA ARG A 91 -19.36 2.77 -6.33
C ARG A 91 -20.02 1.40 -6.49
N THR A 92 -20.22 0.97 -7.73
CA THR A 92 -20.82 -0.35 -8.03
C THR A 92 -20.00 -1.48 -7.43
N LEU A 93 -18.68 -1.45 -7.62
CA LEU A 93 -17.76 -2.46 -7.08
C LEU A 93 -17.70 -2.41 -5.55
N SER A 94 -17.69 -1.22 -4.95
CA SER A 94 -17.69 -1.07 -3.49
C SER A 94 -18.98 -1.55 -2.83
N ILE A 95 -20.13 -1.34 -3.48
CA ILE A 95 -21.41 -1.92 -3.04
C ILE A 95 -21.36 -3.44 -3.10
N GLN A 96 -20.86 -4.03 -4.19
CA GLN A 96 -20.70 -5.48 -4.31
C GLN A 96 -19.77 -6.02 -3.21
N ALA A 97 -18.60 -5.41 -3.01
CA ALA A 97 -17.66 -5.77 -1.94
C ALA A 97 -18.35 -5.72 -0.57
N ARG A 98 -19.09 -4.65 -0.27
CA ARG A 98 -19.83 -4.52 0.99
C ARG A 98 -20.86 -5.62 1.16
N ASP A 99 -21.63 -5.92 0.12
CA ASP A 99 -22.68 -6.93 0.18
C ASP A 99 -22.07 -8.33 0.43
N PHE A 100 -20.91 -8.64 -0.17
CA PHE A 100 -20.13 -9.85 0.13
C PHE A 100 -19.63 -9.90 1.57
N VAL A 101 -19.07 -8.79 2.09
CA VAL A 101 -18.63 -8.70 3.50
C VAL A 101 -19.81 -8.95 4.44
N VAL A 102 -20.94 -8.31 4.20
CA VAL A 102 -22.15 -8.49 5.00
C VAL A 102 -22.65 -9.94 4.95
N GLU A 103 -22.65 -10.58 3.78
CA GLU A 103 -23.05 -11.97 3.62
C GLU A 103 -22.14 -12.91 4.40
N LEU A 104 -20.83 -12.77 4.27
CA LEU A 104 -19.87 -13.64 4.95
C LEU A 104 -19.99 -13.58 6.48
N PHE A 105 -20.19 -12.39 7.04
CA PHE A 105 -20.32 -12.24 8.50
C PHE A 105 -21.66 -12.78 9.03
N LYS A 106 -22.72 -12.89 8.21
CA LYS A 106 -23.98 -13.54 8.62
C LYS A 106 -23.82 -15.04 8.87
N ASP A 107 -22.89 -15.70 8.18
CA ASP A 107 -22.63 -17.13 8.38
C ASP A 107 -22.12 -17.46 9.79
N ILE A 108 -21.52 -16.48 10.47
CA ILE A 108 -21.08 -16.60 11.88
C ILE A 108 -22.29 -16.75 12.81
N ASP A 109 -23.35 -15.96 12.59
CA ASP A 109 -24.58 -16.03 13.39
C ASP A 109 -25.21 -17.43 13.28
N HIS A 110 -25.23 -18.03 12.09
CA HIS A 110 -25.82 -19.35 11.85
C HIS A 110 -24.97 -20.51 12.41
N SER A 111 -23.64 -20.38 12.40
CA SER A 111 -22.72 -21.40 12.92
C SER A 111 -22.69 -21.47 14.45
N SER A 112 -23.00 -20.36 15.14
CA SER A 112 -23.03 -20.28 16.60
C SER A 112 -24.19 -21.03 17.27
N GLY A 113 -25.20 -21.45 16.50
CA GLY A 113 -26.37 -22.18 17.00
C GLY A 113 -26.23 -23.71 17.03
N THR A 114 -25.15 -24.28 16.50
CA THR A 114 -24.98 -25.75 16.44
C THR A 114 -23.51 -26.14 16.29
N THR A 115 -22.80 -26.37 17.40
CA THR A 115 -21.97 -27.57 17.69
C THR A 115 -20.87 -27.32 18.72
N SER A 116 -20.70 -28.32 19.58
CA SER A 116 -19.55 -28.52 20.46
C SER A 116 -18.23 -28.53 19.68
N LEU A 117 -17.23 -27.81 20.20
CA LEU A 117 -15.82 -27.89 19.82
C LEU A 117 -15.38 -29.36 19.70
N GLY A 118 -15.19 -29.85 18.48
CA GLY A 118 -14.54 -31.15 18.27
C GLY A 118 -14.86 -31.87 16.97
N ASN A 119 -15.92 -31.53 16.25
CA ASN A 119 -16.30 -32.25 15.03
C ASN A 119 -16.94 -31.33 13.98
N LEU A 120 -16.17 -30.41 13.40
CA LEU A 120 -16.49 -29.92 12.05
C LEU A 120 -16.10 -31.03 11.07
N LYS A 121 -17.03 -31.97 10.83
CA LYS A 121 -16.95 -32.84 9.65
C LYS A 121 -16.95 -31.95 8.40
N PRO A 122 -16.24 -32.30 7.32
CA PRO A 122 -16.32 -31.58 6.06
C PRO A 122 -17.76 -31.72 5.53
N LEU A 123 -18.61 -30.75 5.86
CA LEU A 123 -19.97 -30.67 5.34
C LEU A 123 -19.86 -30.39 3.84
N ALA A 124 -20.68 -31.11 3.08
CA ALA A 124 -20.72 -31.06 1.63
C ALA A 124 -20.74 -29.62 1.09
N PHE A 125 -19.91 -29.38 0.07
CA PHE A 125 -19.68 -28.12 -0.61
C PHE A 125 -20.98 -27.37 -0.94
N PRO A 126 -21.23 -26.17 -0.36
CA PRO A 126 -22.20 -25.25 -0.92
C PRO A 126 -21.74 -24.83 -2.32
N LYS A 127 -22.65 -24.82 -3.28
CA LYS A 127 -22.35 -24.56 -4.70
C LYS A 127 -22.31 -23.09 -5.11
N SER A 128 -22.37 -22.13 -4.18
CA SER A 128 -22.15 -20.70 -4.49
C SER A 128 -22.13 -19.85 -3.22
N GLY A 129 -21.17 -18.93 -3.10
CA GLY A 129 -21.09 -17.90 -2.06
C GLY A 129 -19.76 -17.91 -1.29
N PRO A 130 -19.32 -16.77 -0.73
CA PRO A 130 -18.13 -16.71 0.12
C PRO A 130 -18.41 -17.45 1.42
N THR A 131 -17.50 -18.34 1.85
CA THR A 131 -17.68 -19.15 3.06
C THR A 131 -16.50 -18.99 4.00
N LEU A 132 -16.74 -18.98 5.31
CA LEU A 132 -15.68 -18.96 6.32
C LEU A 132 -15.01 -20.32 6.47
N VAL A 133 -13.69 -20.31 6.52
CA VAL A 133 -12.86 -21.51 6.71
C VAL A 133 -12.00 -21.34 7.97
N GLN A 134 -12.03 -22.37 8.80
CA GLN A 134 -11.13 -22.50 9.95
C GLN A 134 -9.71 -22.85 9.47
N LEU A 135 -8.76 -21.99 9.79
CA LEU A 135 -7.35 -22.16 9.50
C LEU A 135 -6.60 -22.75 10.70
N ARG A 136 -5.50 -23.44 10.38
CA ARG A 136 -4.46 -23.82 11.31
C ARG A 136 -3.12 -23.95 10.58
N LEU A 137 -2.03 -23.79 11.31
CA LEU A 137 -0.71 -24.11 10.78
C LEU A 137 -0.58 -25.63 10.58
N SER A 138 0.19 -26.01 9.57
CA SER A 138 0.67 -27.38 9.40
C SER A 138 1.50 -27.83 10.61
N SER A 139 1.59 -29.15 10.83
CA SER A 139 2.39 -29.73 11.92
C SER A 139 3.85 -29.28 11.91
N ASP A 140 4.40 -28.99 10.73
CA ASP A 140 5.80 -28.63 10.59
C ASP A 140 6.03 -27.16 10.94
N LEU A 141 5.11 -26.28 10.57
CA LEU A 141 5.14 -24.88 10.98
C LEU A 141 4.87 -24.72 12.47
N GLU A 142 3.95 -25.51 13.06
CA GLU A 142 3.73 -25.52 14.51
C GLU A 142 4.97 -25.97 15.27
N ARG A 143 5.61 -27.07 14.85
CA ARG A 143 6.86 -27.54 15.48
C ARG A 143 7.97 -26.50 15.36
N TRP A 144 8.08 -25.86 14.20
CA TRP A 144 9.06 -24.80 14.00
C TRP A 144 8.78 -23.59 14.90
N LYS A 145 7.53 -23.12 14.98
CA LYS A 145 7.10 -22.04 15.85
C LYS A 145 7.43 -22.34 17.32
N ALA A 146 7.07 -23.52 17.81
CA ALA A 146 7.37 -23.96 19.16
C ALA A 146 8.88 -23.99 19.45
N ALA A 147 9.70 -24.48 18.50
CA ALA A 147 11.14 -24.50 18.65
C ALA A 147 11.77 -23.09 18.70
N GLN A 148 11.26 -22.14 17.90
CA GLN A 148 11.71 -20.75 17.95
C GLN A 148 11.30 -20.07 19.26
N HIS A 149 10.05 -20.27 19.70
CA HIS A 149 9.57 -19.75 20.98
C HIS A 149 10.38 -20.28 22.16
N ALA A 150 10.77 -21.56 22.15
CA ALA A 150 11.58 -22.17 23.19
C ALA A 150 12.98 -21.53 23.36
N VAL A 151 13.53 -20.93 22.31
CA VAL A 151 14.80 -20.19 22.36
C VAL A 151 14.63 -18.67 22.48
N GLY A 152 13.40 -18.20 22.76
CA GLY A 152 13.08 -16.79 22.96
C GLY A 152 12.85 -15.99 21.67
N ASN A 153 12.80 -16.65 20.50
CA ASN A 153 12.49 -16.01 19.23
C ASN A 153 10.97 -15.85 19.08
N VAL A 154 10.44 -14.87 19.82
CA VAL A 154 9.02 -14.50 19.81
C VAL A 154 8.88 -13.11 19.19
N LEU A 155 7.94 -12.97 18.26
CA LEU A 155 7.58 -11.66 17.72
C LEU A 155 6.75 -10.90 18.77
N PRO A 156 7.15 -9.67 19.15
CA PRO A 156 6.35 -8.84 20.05
C PRO A 156 5.05 -8.35 19.39
N PRO A 157 4.12 -7.76 20.19
CA PRO A 157 2.91 -7.13 19.66
C PRO A 157 3.21 -6.05 18.61
N LYS A 158 2.24 -5.78 17.72
CA LYS A 158 2.33 -4.65 16.78
C LYS A 158 2.45 -3.37 17.61
N GLY A 159 3.24 -2.43 17.12
CA GLY A 159 3.22 -1.09 17.70
C GLY A 159 1.91 -0.38 17.36
N THR A 160 1.61 0.71 18.09
CA THR A 160 0.35 1.44 17.92
C THR A 160 0.27 2.20 16.59
N GLY A 161 1.41 2.44 15.93
CA GLY A 161 1.48 3.31 14.76
C GLY A 161 1.11 4.78 15.04
N LEU A 162 1.10 5.19 16.32
CA LEU A 162 0.78 6.57 16.75
C LEU A 162 2.01 7.36 17.17
N GLY A 163 3.20 6.75 17.08
CA GLY A 163 4.47 7.44 17.34
C GLY A 163 4.59 8.70 16.48
N GLN A 164 4.90 9.83 17.11
CA GLN A 164 5.10 11.09 16.40
C GLN A 164 6.35 11.04 15.52
N ALA A 165 6.27 11.63 14.33
CA ALA A 165 7.45 11.82 13.51
C ALA A 165 8.46 12.73 14.21
N SER A 166 9.75 12.46 13.98
CA SER A 166 10.80 13.19 14.67
C SER A 166 10.72 14.69 14.37
N ALA A 167 11.07 15.53 15.34
CA ALA A 167 11.10 16.98 15.14
C ALA A 167 11.97 17.38 13.94
N LYS A 168 13.01 16.59 13.64
CA LYS A 168 13.83 16.79 12.44
C LYS A 168 13.05 16.49 11.16
N ALA A 169 12.34 15.36 11.07
CA ALA A 169 11.50 15.06 9.92
C ALA A 169 10.41 16.13 9.73
N LEU A 170 9.70 16.51 10.80
CA LEU A 170 8.66 17.53 10.77
C LEU A 170 9.19 18.89 10.28
N ARG A 171 10.38 19.32 10.73
CA ARG A 171 11.03 20.53 10.22
C ARG A 171 11.35 20.46 8.73
N ILE A 172 11.84 19.32 8.24
CA ILE A 172 12.19 19.15 6.83
C ILE A 172 10.94 19.27 5.95
N PHE A 173 9.81 18.70 6.38
CA PHE A 173 8.53 18.84 5.67
C PHE A 173 7.84 20.20 5.90
N GLY A 174 8.24 20.95 6.93
CA GLY A 174 7.53 22.15 7.38
C GLY A 174 6.18 21.83 8.04
N ALA A 175 6.07 20.65 8.66
CA ALA A 175 4.85 20.09 9.22
C ALA A 175 4.74 20.24 10.76
N GLU A 176 5.62 21.00 11.41
CA GLU A 176 5.62 21.18 12.88
C GLU A 176 4.31 21.74 13.44
N GLY A 177 3.57 22.51 12.64
CA GLY A 177 2.27 23.08 13.02
C GLY A 177 1.07 22.38 12.40
N TRP A 178 1.24 21.17 11.86
CA TRP A 178 0.12 20.40 11.30
C TRP A 178 -0.70 19.71 12.40
N PRO A 179 -1.95 19.32 12.09
CA PRO A 179 -2.74 18.49 12.99
C PRO A 179 -2.00 17.22 13.40
N GLU A 180 -2.12 16.85 14.68
CA GLU A 180 -1.40 15.72 15.27
C GLU A 180 -1.62 14.39 14.54
N ALA A 181 -2.85 14.14 14.07
CA ALA A 181 -3.20 12.96 13.30
C ALA A 181 -2.39 12.82 12.00
N LEU A 182 -1.91 13.94 11.45
CA LEU A 182 -1.14 14.01 10.20
C LEU A 182 0.38 13.98 10.44
N THR A 183 0.83 14.01 11.70
CA THR A 183 2.26 14.07 12.05
C THR A 183 2.78 12.79 12.70
N THR A 184 1.94 11.76 12.85
CA THR A 184 2.41 10.42 13.24
C THR A 184 3.28 9.81 12.13
N ASN A 185 4.21 8.92 12.50
CA ASN A 185 5.07 8.23 11.54
C ASN A 185 4.25 7.41 10.53
N ASN A 186 3.21 6.72 11.01
CA ASN A 186 2.32 5.94 10.17
C ASN A 186 1.63 6.84 9.13
N ALA A 187 0.95 7.90 9.57
CA ALA A 187 0.22 8.80 8.68
C ALA A 187 1.13 9.55 7.70
N LEU A 188 2.19 10.18 8.21
CA LEU A 188 3.07 11.03 7.42
C LEU A 188 3.84 10.22 6.37
N PHE A 189 4.41 9.06 6.74
CA PHE A 189 5.15 8.20 5.82
C PHE A 189 4.27 7.21 5.05
N GLY A 190 2.98 7.10 5.39
CA GLY A 190 1.95 6.43 4.59
C GLY A 190 1.24 7.41 3.66
N CYS A 191 -0.02 7.75 3.95
CA CYS A 191 -0.85 8.63 3.13
C CYS A 191 -0.20 9.99 2.78
N GLY A 192 0.60 10.56 3.69
CA GLY A 192 1.32 11.82 3.44
C GLY A 192 2.30 11.71 2.29
N ILE A 193 3.27 10.79 2.40
CA ILE A 193 4.24 10.52 1.33
C ILE A 193 3.56 9.96 0.08
N ALA A 194 2.52 9.12 0.20
CA ALA A 194 1.76 8.65 -0.96
C ALA A 194 1.16 9.81 -1.76
N SER A 195 0.50 10.75 -1.10
CA SER A 195 -0.02 11.97 -1.74
C SER A 195 1.09 12.84 -2.36
N LEU A 196 2.29 12.87 -1.75
CA LEU A 196 3.46 13.53 -2.33
C LEU A 196 3.96 12.83 -3.60
N LEU A 197 4.06 11.51 -3.59
CA LEU A 197 4.60 10.72 -4.70
C LEU A 197 3.62 10.65 -5.88
N MET A 198 2.33 10.55 -5.63
CA MET A 198 1.27 10.58 -6.65
C MET A 198 1.18 11.91 -7.40
N GLY A 199 1.79 12.98 -6.86
CA GLY A 199 1.77 14.31 -7.44
C GLY A 199 0.43 15.03 -7.27
N ALA A 200 0.51 16.32 -6.94
CA ALA A 200 -0.63 17.20 -6.78
C ALA A 200 -0.47 18.46 -7.65
N ALA A 201 -1.58 19.16 -7.89
CA ALA A 201 -1.55 20.40 -8.67
C ALA A 201 -0.73 21.51 -8.00
N ASP A 202 -0.77 21.58 -6.68
CA ASP A 202 -0.04 22.52 -5.84
C ASP A 202 -0.02 22.05 -4.37
N ALA A 203 0.74 22.76 -3.52
CA ALA A 203 0.96 22.36 -2.12
C ALA A 203 -0.33 22.35 -1.28
N PRO A 204 -1.23 23.35 -1.37
CA PRO A 204 -2.55 23.28 -0.72
C PRO A 204 -3.39 22.08 -1.16
N THR A 205 -3.41 21.77 -2.46
CA THR A 205 -4.14 20.60 -2.99
C THR A 205 -3.54 19.31 -2.45
N MET A 206 -2.21 19.21 -2.36
CA MET A 206 -1.53 18.06 -1.79
C MET A 206 -1.93 17.84 -0.33
N PHE A 207 -1.89 18.91 0.47
CA PHE A 207 -2.30 18.85 1.88
C PHE A 207 -3.77 18.42 2.01
N SER A 208 -4.67 18.99 1.18
CA SER A 208 -6.07 18.57 1.12
C SER A 208 -6.23 17.09 0.76
N ASN A 209 -5.47 16.59 -0.22
CA ASN A 209 -5.48 15.19 -0.61
C ASN A 209 -5.01 14.28 0.54
N TYR A 210 -3.91 14.64 1.22
CA TYR A 210 -3.44 13.92 2.40
C TYR A 210 -4.52 13.87 3.48
N VAL A 211 -5.14 15.01 3.81
CA VAL A 211 -6.26 15.08 4.77
C VAL A 211 -7.40 14.15 4.37
N THR A 212 -7.78 14.09 3.09
CA THR A 212 -8.88 13.24 2.65
C THR A 212 -8.52 11.75 2.68
N ASP A 213 -7.28 11.39 2.39
CA ASP A 213 -6.84 9.99 2.41
C ASP A 213 -6.72 9.44 3.83
N MET A 214 -6.68 10.30 4.85
CA MET A 214 -6.69 9.86 6.25
C MET A 214 -7.95 9.06 6.63
N ALA A 215 -8.98 9.02 5.77
CA ALA A 215 -10.08 8.07 5.90
C ALA A 215 -9.59 6.60 5.99
N PHE A 216 -8.46 6.27 5.34
CA PHE A 216 -7.75 4.98 5.48
C PHE A 216 -7.49 4.63 6.96
N TYR A 217 -7.06 5.61 7.77
CA TYR A 217 -6.70 5.37 9.16
C TYR A 217 -7.88 5.16 10.12
N TRP A 218 -9.12 5.18 9.63
CA TRP A 218 -10.26 4.73 10.40
C TRP A 218 -10.18 3.22 10.68
N GLU A 219 -9.61 2.45 9.75
CA GLU A 219 -9.33 1.02 9.97
C GLU A 219 -8.37 0.80 11.14
N HIS A 220 -7.50 1.79 11.40
CA HIS A 220 -6.53 1.83 12.49
C HIS A 220 -7.01 2.63 13.72
N GLY A 221 -8.29 3.01 13.78
CA GLY A 221 -8.90 3.64 14.96
C GLY A 221 -8.49 5.09 15.21
N TYR A 222 -7.86 5.77 14.26
CA TYR A 222 -7.41 7.16 14.42
C TYR A 222 -8.57 8.12 14.75
N ASN A 223 -9.78 7.80 14.31
CA ASN A 223 -11.00 8.55 14.61
C ASN A 223 -11.36 8.55 16.11
N HIS A 224 -10.89 7.58 16.88
CA HIS A 224 -11.07 7.55 18.34
C HIS A 224 -9.97 8.32 19.09
N VAL A 225 -8.76 8.34 18.53
CA VAL A 225 -7.58 8.99 19.13
C VAL A 225 -7.54 10.48 18.84
N PHE A 226 -7.93 10.88 17.62
CA PHE A 226 -7.83 12.25 17.15
C PHE A 226 -9.21 12.81 16.80
N PRO A 227 -9.90 13.47 17.75
CA PRO A 227 -11.22 14.06 17.52
C PRO A 227 -11.26 15.09 16.38
N SER A 228 -10.11 15.68 16.03
CA SER A 228 -9.99 16.64 14.93
C SER A 228 -10.03 15.99 13.54
N LEU A 229 -9.85 14.67 13.45
CA LEU A 229 -9.71 13.98 12.16
C LEU A 229 -10.98 14.07 11.30
N GLU A 230 -12.15 13.78 11.87
CA GLU A 230 -13.40 13.84 11.11
C GLU A 230 -13.74 15.27 10.63
N PRO A 231 -13.67 16.32 11.47
CA PRO A 231 -13.82 17.70 11.01
C PRO A 231 -12.83 18.08 9.89
N LEU A 232 -11.57 17.64 10.00
CA LEU A 232 -10.55 17.89 8.97
C LEU A 232 -10.90 17.20 7.66
N LEU A 233 -11.31 15.92 7.72
CA LEU A 233 -11.75 15.16 6.54
C LEU A 233 -12.86 15.91 5.79
N TRP A 234 -13.92 16.32 6.47
CA TRP A 234 -15.02 17.06 5.85
C TRP A 234 -14.58 18.38 5.22
N ARG A 235 -13.67 19.11 5.88
CA ARG A 235 -13.07 20.31 5.31
C ARG A 235 -12.21 20.03 4.08
N GLY A 236 -11.53 18.88 4.05
CA GLY A 236 -10.76 18.40 2.90
C GLY A 236 -11.66 18.05 1.71
N LEU A 237 -12.76 17.35 1.97
CA LEU A 237 -13.77 16.99 0.98
C LEU A 237 -14.41 18.22 0.33
N ALA A 238 -14.56 19.30 1.10
CA ALA A 238 -15.15 20.56 0.67
C ALA A 238 -14.13 21.60 0.14
N ASP A 239 -12.83 21.28 0.06
CA ASP A 239 -11.81 22.26 -0.36
C ASP A 239 -12.09 22.80 -1.78
N PRO A 240 -12.47 24.09 -1.93
CA PRO A 240 -12.82 24.64 -3.22
C PRO A 240 -11.65 24.59 -4.20
N ARG A 241 -10.42 24.82 -3.74
CA ARG A 241 -9.25 24.83 -4.64
C ARG A 241 -9.01 23.44 -5.20
N ALA A 242 -9.05 22.46 -4.33
CA ALA A 242 -8.80 21.08 -4.66
C ALA A 242 -9.91 20.57 -5.61
N LEU A 243 -11.19 20.97 -5.42
CA LEU A 243 -12.30 20.62 -6.32
C LEU A 243 -12.15 21.17 -7.75
N HIS A 244 -11.31 22.18 -7.97
CA HIS A 244 -11.05 22.73 -9.31
C HIS A 244 -9.85 22.06 -10.02
N THR A 245 -9.23 21.04 -9.42
CA THR A 245 -8.15 20.26 -10.04
C THR A 245 -8.69 19.11 -10.88
N LEU A 246 -7.91 18.65 -11.85
CA LEU A 246 -8.27 17.48 -12.67
C LEU A 246 -8.31 16.22 -11.79
N GLY A 247 -9.44 15.50 -11.81
CA GLY A 247 -9.65 14.34 -10.94
C GLY A 247 -9.95 14.68 -9.48
N GLY A 248 -9.98 15.99 -9.14
CA GLY A 248 -10.24 16.46 -7.79
C GLY A 248 -11.63 16.07 -7.30
N PRO A 249 -12.72 16.48 -7.98
CA PRO A 249 -14.09 16.09 -7.59
C PRO A 249 -14.25 14.56 -7.46
N GLU A 250 -13.70 13.81 -8.41
CA GLU A 250 -13.79 12.36 -8.46
C GLU A 250 -13.08 11.70 -7.27
N ARG A 251 -11.88 12.17 -6.91
CA ARG A 251 -11.16 11.73 -5.71
C ARG A 251 -12.01 11.83 -4.46
N ARG A 252 -12.65 12.98 -4.22
CA ARG A 252 -13.39 13.22 -2.96
C ARG A 252 -14.68 12.40 -2.91
N GLN A 253 -15.36 12.24 -4.05
CA GLN A 253 -16.52 11.35 -4.13
C GLN A 253 -16.13 9.89 -3.86
N ALA A 254 -15.00 9.43 -4.41
CA ALA A 254 -14.51 8.07 -4.20
C ALA A 254 -13.97 7.85 -2.77
N VAL A 255 -13.40 8.87 -2.12
CA VAL A 255 -13.07 8.81 -0.68
C VAL A 255 -14.32 8.58 0.16
N CYS A 256 -15.44 9.26 -0.13
CA CYS A 256 -16.70 9.00 0.58
C CYS A 256 -17.17 7.55 0.40
N ILE A 257 -17.10 7.02 -0.82
CA ILE A 257 -17.46 5.62 -1.11
C ILE A 257 -16.59 4.65 -0.32
N GLY A 258 -15.26 4.83 -0.35
CA GLY A 258 -14.33 3.98 0.40
C GLY A 258 -14.56 4.05 1.91
N ARG A 259 -14.81 5.27 2.44
CA ARG A 259 -15.14 5.45 3.87
C ARG A 259 -16.41 4.70 4.27
N GLU A 260 -17.46 4.73 3.45
CA GLU A 260 -18.69 3.98 3.75
C GLU A 260 -18.43 2.47 3.88
N TYR A 261 -17.60 1.92 2.99
CA TYR A 261 -17.17 0.52 3.06
C TYR A 261 -16.40 0.24 4.36
N ILE A 262 -15.38 1.06 4.66
CA ILE A 262 -14.57 0.95 5.88
C ILE A 262 -15.46 0.95 7.13
N GLN A 263 -16.39 1.89 7.25
CA GLN A 263 -17.28 1.96 8.41
C GLN A 263 -18.15 0.72 8.59
N VAL A 264 -18.67 0.15 7.50
CA VAL A 264 -19.48 -1.07 7.55
C VAL A 264 -18.64 -2.27 7.97
N LYS A 265 -17.44 -2.42 7.40
CA LYS A 265 -16.48 -3.45 7.77
C LYS A 265 -16.10 -3.35 9.26
N ILE A 266 -15.69 -2.15 9.70
CA ILE A 266 -15.37 -1.84 11.10
C ILE A 266 -16.48 -2.32 12.04
N ALA A 267 -17.73 -1.98 11.74
CA ALA A 267 -18.87 -2.32 12.58
C ALA A 267 -19.15 -3.84 12.63
N LEU A 268 -18.96 -4.54 11.52
CA LEU A 268 -19.07 -6.00 11.48
C LEU A 268 -17.96 -6.66 12.29
N GLU A 269 -16.71 -6.26 12.06
CA GLU A 269 -15.58 -6.78 12.80
C GLU A 269 -15.73 -6.58 14.31
N GLU A 270 -16.17 -5.40 14.75
CA GLU A 270 -16.43 -5.12 16.17
C GLU A 270 -17.52 -6.02 16.74
N ARG A 271 -18.60 -6.24 15.99
CA ARG A 271 -19.70 -7.12 16.39
C ARG A 271 -19.26 -8.57 16.56
N TYR A 272 -18.42 -9.07 15.66
CA TYR A 272 -18.08 -10.50 15.59
C TYR A 272 -16.68 -10.84 16.11
N LYS A 273 -15.87 -9.87 16.53
CA LYS A 273 -14.47 -9.96 16.98
C LYS A 273 -14.10 -11.24 17.75
N LYS A 274 -14.96 -11.67 18.68
CA LYS A 274 -14.74 -12.87 19.52
C LYS A 274 -14.81 -14.21 18.78
N HIS A 275 -15.35 -14.20 17.56
CA HIS A 275 -15.61 -15.38 16.75
C HIS A 275 -14.74 -15.46 15.50
N LEU A 276 -13.88 -14.46 15.26
CA LEU A 276 -13.16 -14.39 14.01
C LEU A 276 -11.84 -15.19 14.04
N THR A 277 -11.27 -15.44 15.22
CA THR A 277 -9.92 -16.03 15.36
C THR A 277 -9.75 -17.29 14.51
N ASN A 278 -8.66 -17.33 13.75
CA ASN A 278 -8.30 -18.38 12.80
C ASN A 278 -9.35 -18.61 11.70
N LEU A 279 -10.16 -17.60 11.34
CA LEU A 279 -11.07 -17.67 10.20
C LEU A 279 -10.53 -16.88 9.01
N SER A 280 -10.80 -17.40 7.81
CA SER A 280 -10.51 -16.74 6.55
C SER A 280 -11.63 -17.01 5.55
N ALA A 281 -11.94 -16.05 4.69
CA ALA A 281 -12.89 -16.21 3.61
C ALA A 281 -12.33 -17.09 2.51
N ARG A 282 -13.12 -18.05 2.04
CA ARG A 282 -12.94 -18.67 0.74
C ARG A 282 -13.62 -17.81 -0.31
N LEU A 283 -12.87 -17.37 -1.31
CA LEU A 283 -13.32 -16.47 -2.36
C LEU A 283 -13.01 -17.09 -3.73
N CYS A 284 -13.83 -16.79 -4.74
CA CYS A 284 -13.40 -16.96 -6.12
C CYS A 284 -12.51 -15.77 -6.54
N ARG A 285 -11.74 -15.92 -7.61
CA ARG A 285 -10.74 -14.91 -8.02
C ARG A 285 -11.36 -13.55 -8.34
N ARG A 286 -12.58 -13.57 -8.90
CA ARG A 286 -13.34 -12.36 -9.20
C ARG A 286 -13.76 -11.62 -7.93
N ASP A 287 -14.30 -12.34 -6.95
CA ASP A 287 -14.75 -11.76 -5.68
C ASP A 287 -13.55 -11.23 -4.88
N ALA A 288 -12.42 -11.95 -4.90
CA ALA A 288 -11.17 -11.50 -4.31
C ALA A 288 -10.74 -10.14 -4.87
N GLN A 289 -10.76 -9.95 -6.19
CA GLN A 289 -10.43 -8.65 -6.79
C GLN A 289 -11.41 -7.52 -6.43
N ILE A 290 -12.72 -7.82 -6.36
CA ILE A 290 -13.74 -6.84 -5.98
C ILE A 290 -13.53 -6.38 -4.53
N ILE A 291 -13.30 -7.34 -3.63
CA ILE A 291 -13.05 -7.10 -2.21
C ILE A 291 -11.73 -6.37 -2.02
N SER A 292 -10.62 -6.89 -2.56
CA SER A 292 -9.29 -6.27 -2.46
C SER A 292 -9.25 -4.83 -2.98
N LEU A 293 -10.04 -4.50 -4.00
CA LEU A 293 -10.17 -3.12 -4.47
C LEU A 293 -10.68 -2.19 -3.35
N SER A 294 -11.71 -2.60 -2.62
CA SER A 294 -12.28 -1.80 -1.52
C SER A 294 -11.44 -1.87 -0.24
N GLU A 295 -10.81 -3.01 0.03
CA GLU A 295 -9.85 -3.23 1.12
C GLU A 295 -8.54 -2.42 0.95
N SER A 296 -8.24 -1.96 -0.27
CA SER A 296 -7.17 -0.97 -0.45
C SER A 296 -7.44 0.35 0.29
N SER A 297 -8.71 0.63 0.63
CA SER A 297 -9.15 1.82 1.37
C SER A 297 -8.75 3.17 0.73
N LEU A 298 -8.30 3.15 -0.52
CA LEU A 298 -7.69 4.28 -1.23
C LEU A 298 -8.38 4.56 -2.58
N LEU A 299 -9.68 4.29 -2.69
CA LEU A 299 -10.47 4.48 -3.93
C LEU A 299 -10.37 5.90 -4.52
N GLY A 300 -10.14 6.91 -3.67
CA GLY A 300 -9.87 8.28 -4.09
C GLY A 300 -8.69 8.41 -5.05
N MET A 301 -7.62 7.66 -4.77
CA MET A 301 -6.40 7.64 -5.59
C MET A 301 -6.65 7.02 -6.97
N ALA A 302 -7.45 5.95 -7.03
CA ALA A 302 -7.85 5.35 -8.30
C ALA A 302 -8.73 6.27 -9.14
N ALA A 303 -9.75 6.89 -8.53
CA ALA A 303 -10.64 7.81 -9.24
C ALA A 303 -9.86 8.99 -9.86
N GLU A 304 -8.90 9.54 -9.12
CA GLU A 304 -8.03 10.59 -9.64
C GLU A 304 -7.12 10.09 -10.76
N ALA A 305 -6.46 8.94 -10.58
CA ALA A 305 -5.57 8.37 -11.59
C ALA A 305 -6.31 8.12 -12.91
N THR A 306 -7.47 7.46 -12.85
CA THR A 306 -8.28 7.20 -14.05
C THR A 306 -8.76 8.49 -14.71
N THR A 307 -9.21 9.49 -13.93
CA THR A 307 -9.62 10.79 -14.47
C THR A 307 -8.47 11.55 -15.12
N ARG A 308 -7.24 11.35 -14.65
CA ARG A 308 -6.01 11.87 -15.26
C ARG A 308 -5.61 11.12 -16.54
N GLY A 309 -6.30 10.03 -16.88
CA GLY A 309 -6.16 9.29 -18.14
C GLY A 309 -5.31 8.02 -18.06
N PHE A 310 -4.95 7.54 -16.87
CA PHE A 310 -4.22 6.28 -16.70
C PHE A 310 -5.12 5.06 -16.98
N ASP A 311 -4.52 3.94 -17.40
CA ASP A 311 -5.26 2.71 -17.75
C ASP A 311 -6.06 2.19 -16.53
N PRO A 312 -7.40 2.19 -16.59
CA PRO A 312 -8.24 1.73 -15.49
C PRO A 312 -7.92 0.29 -15.05
N GLY A 313 -7.61 -0.60 -16.00
CA GLY A 313 -7.29 -2.00 -15.68
C GLY A 313 -6.02 -2.14 -14.86
N ALA A 314 -4.99 -1.35 -15.21
CA ALA A 314 -3.75 -1.29 -14.46
C ALA A 314 -3.97 -0.65 -13.07
N VAL A 315 -4.73 0.45 -12.99
CA VAL A 315 -5.10 1.10 -11.72
C VAL A 315 -5.82 0.14 -10.77
N MET A 316 -6.78 -0.64 -11.28
CA MET A 316 -7.45 -1.65 -10.47
C MET A 316 -6.47 -2.74 -10.01
N SER A 317 -5.64 -3.26 -10.92
CA SER A 317 -4.65 -4.29 -10.57
C SER A 317 -3.70 -3.82 -9.47
N ASP A 318 -3.31 -2.55 -9.48
CA ASP A 318 -2.40 -1.97 -8.48
C ASP A 318 -3.07 -1.89 -7.10
N LEU A 319 -4.33 -1.45 -7.04
CA LEU A 319 -5.09 -1.44 -5.79
C LEU A 319 -5.38 -2.85 -5.28
N VAL A 320 -5.72 -3.79 -6.16
CA VAL A 320 -5.88 -5.20 -5.81
C VAL A 320 -4.58 -5.76 -5.22
N PHE A 321 -3.42 -5.45 -5.82
CA PHE A 321 -2.12 -5.86 -5.31
C PHE A 321 -1.76 -5.19 -3.98
N SER A 322 -2.29 -4.00 -3.69
CA SER A 322 -1.95 -3.28 -2.45
C SER A 322 -2.39 -3.99 -1.17
N SER A 323 -3.47 -4.79 -1.22
CA SER A 323 -3.91 -5.63 -0.09
C SER A 323 -2.88 -6.73 0.23
N PRO A 324 -2.61 -7.73 -0.64
CA PRO A 324 -1.59 -8.75 -0.36
C PRO A 324 -0.18 -8.16 -0.20
N GLY A 325 0.11 -7.02 -0.84
CA GLY A 325 1.33 -6.25 -0.63
C GLY A 325 1.48 -5.72 0.80
N THR A 326 0.35 -5.46 1.47
CA THR A 326 0.27 -5.11 2.89
C THR A 326 0.31 -6.35 3.78
N ASP A 327 -0.47 -7.39 3.43
CA ASP A 327 -0.74 -8.53 4.32
C ASP A 327 0.39 -9.57 4.33
N VAL A 328 1.31 -9.52 3.36
CA VAL A 328 2.47 -10.43 3.29
C VAL A 328 3.28 -10.44 4.58
N VAL A 329 3.33 -9.33 5.33
CA VAL A 329 4.06 -9.26 6.60
C VAL A 329 3.20 -9.61 7.81
N ASP A 330 1.89 -9.82 7.62
CA ASP A 330 0.90 -10.02 8.68
C ASP A 330 0.28 -11.43 8.67
N VAL A 331 0.71 -12.36 7.81
CA VAL A 331 0.27 -13.77 7.76
C VAL A 331 0.03 -14.44 9.13
N GLY A 332 0.96 -14.29 10.08
CA GLY A 332 0.80 -14.83 11.43
C GLY A 332 -0.17 -14.05 12.31
N CYS A 333 -0.27 -12.73 12.11
CA CYS A 333 -1.29 -11.89 12.72
C CYS A 333 -2.68 -12.24 12.19
N ASP A 334 -2.84 -12.46 10.89
CA ASP A 334 -4.13 -12.78 10.24
C ASP A 334 -4.74 -14.05 10.82
N LEU A 335 -3.90 -15.05 11.12
CA LEU A 335 -4.34 -16.28 11.80
C LEU A 335 -4.97 -15.96 13.17
N VAL A 336 -4.47 -14.98 13.91
CA VAL A 336 -4.95 -14.70 15.28
C VAL A 336 -6.04 -13.61 15.29
N ASN A 337 -5.93 -12.60 14.41
CA ASN A 337 -6.72 -11.36 14.40
C ASN A 337 -7.82 -11.34 13.37
N SER A 338 -7.77 -12.23 12.38
CA SER A 338 -8.85 -12.45 11.43
C SER A 338 -9.06 -11.26 10.52
N GLU A 339 -8.06 -11.01 9.67
CA GLU A 339 -8.27 -10.31 8.41
C GLU A 339 -9.01 -11.26 7.47
N VAL A 340 -10.31 -11.43 7.75
CA VAL A 340 -11.13 -12.48 7.15
C VAL A 340 -11.19 -12.32 5.63
N MET A 341 -11.20 -11.07 5.15
CA MET A 341 -11.53 -10.70 3.77
C MET A 341 -10.34 -10.26 2.91
N ASN A 342 -9.24 -9.91 3.56
CA ASN A 342 -8.04 -9.36 2.94
C ASN A 342 -6.82 -10.07 3.52
N SER A 343 -6.67 -11.35 3.23
CA SER A 343 -5.52 -12.09 3.70
C SER A 343 -4.83 -12.78 2.55
N PHE A 344 -3.49 -12.82 2.67
CA PHE A 344 -2.62 -13.77 1.97
C PHE A 344 -3.12 -15.22 2.08
N LEU A 345 -3.99 -15.50 3.06
CA LEU A 345 -4.55 -16.80 3.39
C LEU A 345 -5.88 -17.12 2.67
N ASN A 346 -6.51 -16.19 1.95
CA ASN A 346 -7.80 -16.42 1.27
C ASN A 346 -7.70 -17.32 0.02
N VAL A 347 -6.48 -17.63 -0.42
CA VAL A 347 -6.21 -18.42 -1.62
C VAL A 347 -6.69 -19.86 -1.44
N THR A 348 -7.28 -20.45 -2.48
CA THR A 348 -7.91 -21.77 -2.43
C THR A 348 -6.95 -22.91 -2.10
N ASP A 349 -5.66 -22.77 -2.40
CA ASP A 349 -4.61 -23.69 -1.90
C ASP A 349 -4.64 -23.87 -0.36
N ILE A 350 -5.04 -22.83 0.37
CA ILE A 350 -5.14 -22.82 1.83
C ILE A 350 -6.57 -23.16 2.24
N THR A 351 -7.55 -22.42 1.72
CA THR A 351 -8.93 -22.48 2.21
C THR A 351 -9.62 -23.80 1.91
N ASP A 352 -9.19 -24.58 0.90
CA ASP A 352 -9.75 -25.92 0.68
C ASP A 352 -9.42 -26.92 1.80
N THR A 353 -8.23 -26.79 2.39
CA THR A 353 -7.74 -27.71 3.41
C THR A 353 -7.84 -27.14 4.82
N GLY A 354 -7.93 -25.81 4.95
CA GLY A 354 -7.78 -25.10 6.21
C GLY A 354 -6.35 -25.17 6.78
N ILE A 355 -5.37 -25.57 5.97
CA ILE A 355 -3.99 -25.79 6.42
C ILE A 355 -3.05 -24.77 5.77
N VAL A 356 -2.39 -23.98 6.62
CA VAL A 356 -1.31 -23.08 6.21
C VAL A 356 0.02 -23.83 6.33
N SER A 357 0.68 -24.08 5.20
CA SER A 357 1.97 -24.78 5.15
C SER A 357 3.05 -23.94 4.48
N GLU A 358 4.31 -24.27 4.72
CA GLU A 358 5.46 -23.57 4.15
C GLU A 358 5.42 -23.56 2.61
N ASP A 359 5.13 -24.72 2.01
CA ASP A 359 5.08 -24.86 0.55
C ASP A 359 3.94 -24.05 -0.08
N VAL A 360 2.77 -24.03 0.58
CA VAL A 360 1.63 -23.25 0.09
C VAL A 360 1.92 -21.76 0.21
N LEU A 361 2.44 -21.29 1.35
CA LEU A 361 2.81 -19.89 1.55
C LEU A 361 3.82 -19.42 0.50
N ARG A 362 4.82 -20.23 0.15
CA ARG A 362 5.78 -19.89 -0.91
C ARG A 362 5.13 -19.77 -2.29
N ARG A 363 4.22 -20.67 -2.66
CA ARG A 363 3.52 -20.58 -3.95
C ARG A 363 2.64 -19.33 -4.04
N VAL A 364 1.92 -19.01 -2.97
CA VAL A 364 1.13 -17.77 -2.89
C VAL A 364 2.02 -16.54 -2.94
N TYR A 365 3.14 -16.56 -2.21
CA TYR A 365 4.15 -15.50 -2.26
C TYR A 365 4.68 -15.27 -3.67
N ASP A 366 5.04 -16.34 -4.38
CA ASP A 366 5.57 -16.25 -5.74
C ASP A 366 4.52 -15.70 -6.73
N ALA A 367 3.25 -16.07 -6.58
CA ALA A 367 2.14 -15.54 -7.38
C ALA A 367 2.00 -14.01 -7.22
N TYR A 368 2.01 -13.51 -5.99
CA TYR A 368 1.95 -12.07 -5.74
C TYR A 368 3.24 -11.35 -6.14
N ALA A 369 4.41 -11.94 -5.89
CA ALA A 369 5.70 -11.39 -6.32
C ALA A 369 5.75 -11.19 -7.85
N ALA A 370 5.21 -12.14 -8.62
CA ALA A 370 5.09 -12.05 -10.07
C ALA A 370 4.08 -10.96 -10.50
N THR A 371 2.94 -10.85 -9.81
CA THR A 371 1.91 -9.84 -10.08
C THR A 371 2.44 -8.41 -9.88
N GLY A 372 3.25 -8.19 -8.83
CA GLY A 372 3.87 -6.89 -8.53
C GLY A 372 5.06 -6.51 -9.41
N ALA A 373 5.60 -7.41 -10.22
CA ALA A 373 6.88 -7.17 -10.92
C ALA A 373 6.79 -6.03 -11.94
N ARG A 374 5.80 -6.06 -12.84
CA ARG A 374 5.59 -5.00 -13.86
C ARG A 374 5.31 -3.65 -13.20
N LEU A 375 4.53 -3.68 -12.12
CA LEU A 375 4.19 -2.52 -11.33
C LEU A 375 5.43 -1.79 -10.81
N LEU A 376 6.35 -2.54 -10.22
CA LEU A 376 7.53 -2.01 -9.54
C LEU A 376 8.70 -1.71 -10.49
N THR A 377 8.74 -2.33 -11.67
CA THR A 377 9.90 -2.22 -12.58
C THR A 377 9.60 -1.41 -13.85
N GLN A 378 8.42 -1.58 -14.46
CA GLN A 378 8.05 -0.94 -15.72
C GLN A 378 7.13 0.28 -15.48
N ARG A 379 6.12 0.11 -14.62
CA ARG A 379 5.06 1.09 -14.36
C ARG A 379 5.27 1.93 -13.11
N TRP A 380 6.44 1.87 -12.48
CA TRP A 380 6.77 2.57 -11.21
C TRP A 380 6.44 4.07 -11.21
N HIS A 381 6.37 4.69 -12.39
CA HIS A 381 6.10 6.11 -12.57
C HIS A 381 4.60 6.45 -12.54
N GLU A 382 3.69 5.49 -12.56
CA GLU A 382 2.24 5.70 -12.51
C GLU A 382 1.74 6.03 -11.09
N PRO A 383 0.67 6.83 -10.92
CA PRO A 383 0.27 7.30 -9.59
C PRO A 383 0.05 6.17 -8.57
N VAL A 384 -0.73 5.16 -8.92
CA VAL A 384 -1.07 4.07 -8.00
C VAL A 384 0.10 3.10 -7.84
N ALA A 385 0.91 2.89 -8.88
CA ALA A 385 2.20 2.21 -8.78
C ALA A 385 3.14 2.80 -7.73
N ARG A 386 3.20 4.14 -7.64
CA ARG A 386 3.99 4.83 -6.62
C ARG A 386 3.45 4.59 -5.21
N MET A 387 2.14 4.49 -5.06
CA MET A 387 1.51 4.12 -3.78
C MET A 387 1.90 2.69 -3.40
N CYS A 388 1.77 1.73 -4.31
CA CYS A 388 2.16 0.34 -4.03
C CYS A 388 3.67 0.19 -3.76
N ALA A 389 4.51 0.97 -4.46
CA ALA A 389 5.95 1.00 -4.21
C ALA A 389 6.26 1.41 -2.77
N LEU A 390 5.49 2.34 -2.18
CA LEU A 390 5.68 2.80 -0.80
C LEU A 390 5.37 1.75 0.26
N LEU A 391 4.61 0.70 -0.04
CA LEU A 391 4.27 -0.32 0.96
C LEU A 391 5.51 -0.87 1.65
N TYR A 392 6.57 -1.17 0.89
CA TYR A 392 7.85 -1.61 1.45
C TYR A 392 8.42 -0.65 2.50
N THR A 393 8.53 0.64 2.16
CA THR A 393 9.01 1.65 3.10
C THR A 393 8.05 1.87 4.25
N TRP A 394 6.73 1.77 4.00
CA TRP A 394 5.72 1.96 5.02
C TRP A 394 5.76 0.85 6.08
N HIS A 395 5.96 -0.42 5.71
CA HIS A 395 6.20 -1.50 6.69
C HIS A 395 7.40 -1.23 7.60
N ILE A 396 8.45 -0.60 7.05
CA ILE A 396 9.64 -0.20 7.82
C ILE A 396 9.31 0.99 8.73
N GLN A 397 8.55 1.97 8.24
CA GLN A 397 8.45 3.31 8.82
C GLN A 397 7.19 3.57 9.62
N ASN A 398 6.24 2.65 9.73
CA ASN A 398 4.94 2.95 10.31
C ASN A 398 4.82 2.76 11.83
N ASP A 399 5.89 2.38 12.53
CA ASP A 399 5.89 2.06 13.97
C ASP A 399 4.84 1.00 14.38
N ARG A 400 4.34 0.20 13.42
CA ARG A 400 3.32 -0.83 13.65
C ARG A 400 3.86 -2.21 13.31
N HIS A 401 4.36 -2.40 12.10
CA HIS A 401 4.70 -3.73 11.59
C HIS A 401 6.00 -4.30 12.13
N MET A 402 6.93 -3.46 12.60
CA MET A 402 8.26 -3.90 13.04
C MET A 402 8.97 -4.78 11.98
N PHE A 403 8.96 -4.33 10.72
CA PHE A 403 9.41 -5.10 9.56
C PHE A 403 10.76 -5.81 9.77
N PHE A 404 11.76 -5.10 10.31
CA PHE A 404 13.09 -5.67 10.56
C PHE A 404 13.07 -6.80 11.59
N ARG A 405 12.23 -6.69 12.63
CA ARG A 405 12.07 -7.75 13.62
C ARG A 405 11.45 -9.00 13.00
N ARG A 406 10.42 -8.83 12.17
CA ARG A 406 9.83 -9.95 11.42
C ARG A 406 10.85 -10.59 10.48
N ALA A 407 11.53 -9.76 9.68
CA ALA A 407 12.51 -10.24 8.72
C ALA A 407 13.65 -11.03 9.36
N ILE A 408 14.23 -10.56 10.48
CA ILE A 408 15.32 -11.29 11.16
C ILE A 408 14.85 -12.62 11.75
N LEU A 409 13.64 -12.65 12.32
CA LEU A 409 13.03 -13.83 12.92
C LEU A 409 12.68 -14.91 11.88
N GLY A 410 12.15 -14.51 10.71
CA GLY A 410 11.82 -15.45 9.63
C GLY A 410 12.95 -15.71 8.66
N TRP A 411 14.09 -15.02 8.78
CA TRP A 411 15.25 -15.22 7.91
C TRP A 411 15.69 -16.67 7.76
N PRO A 412 15.66 -17.54 8.78
CA PRO A 412 16.00 -18.95 8.62
C PRO A 412 15.13 -19.72 7.61
N LYS A 413 13.89 -19.26 7.35
CA LYS A 413 12.94 -19.87 6.40
C LYS A 413 13.04 -19.29 4.99
N ALA A 414 13.42 -18.01 4.86
CA ALA A 414 13.40 -17.31 3.58
C ALA A 414 14.46 -17.84 2.61
N ARG A 415 14.20 -17.73 1.31
CA ARG A 415 15.19 -18.04 0.28
C ARG A 415 16.40 -17.09 0.39
N LYS A 416 17.56 -17.57 -0.08
CA LYS A 416 18.86 -16.88 0.02
C LYS A 416 19.50 -16.56 -1.32
N ARG A 417 18.89 -17.06 -2.40
CA ARG A 417 19.36 -16.87 -3.77
C ARG A 417 18.27 -16.12 -4.52
N PRO A 418 18.61 -15.11 -5.33
CA PRO A 418 17.65 -14.40 -6.16
C PRO A 418 16.86 -15.32 -7.08
N ALA A 419 15.65 -14.91 -7.43
CA ALA A 419 14.88 -15.52 -8.51
C ALA A 419 15.69 -15.49 -9.82
N ARG A 420 15.82 -16.64 -10.47
CA ARG A 420 16.49 -16.79 -11.77
C ARG A 420 15.68 -17.74 -12.66
N PRO A 421 14.95 -17.22 -13.66
CA PRO A 421 14.75 -15.80 -13.96
C PRO A 421 13.92 -15.08 -12.88
N GLN A 422 13.96 -13.75 -12.86
CA GLN A 422 12.94 -12.94 -12.19
C GLN A 422 11.65 -13.06 -13.02
N LEU A 423 10.49 -13.04 -12.36
CA LEU A 423 9.21 -13.43 -12.95
C LEU A 423 8.19 -12.30 -12.92
N GLU A 424 7.34 -12.25 -13.93
CA GLU A 424 6.14 -11.42 -13.97
C GLU A 424 4.92 -12.26 -14.39
N ALA A 425 3.73 -11.77 -14.04
CA ALA A 425 2.46 -12.29 -14.50
C ALA A 425 1.34 -11.28 -14.19
N ASP A 426 0.18 -11.44 -14.83
CA ASP A 426 -1.05 -10.76 -14.44
C ASP A 426 -1.81 -11.59 -13.39
N PHE A 427 -2.67 -10.95 -12.60
CA PHE A 427 -3.42 -11.59 -11.52
C PHE A 427 -4.27 -12.79 -12.02
N ASP A 428 -4.87 -12.65 -13.20
CA ASP A 428 -5.70 -13.66 -13.84
C ASP A 428 -4.90 -14.79 -14.52
N GLU A 429 -3.57 -14.70 -14.54
CA GLU A 429 -2.69 -15.79 -14.95
C GLU A 429 -2.24 -16.61 -13.75
N VAL A 430 -1.82 -15.96 -12.65
CA VAL A 430 -1.30 -16.65 -11.46
C VAL A 430 -2.37 -17.31 -10.62
N PHE A 431 -3.63 -16.87 -10.73
CA PHE A 431 -4.77 -17.46 -10.07
C PHE A 431 -5.83 -17.94 -11.08
N ASP A 432 -6.35 -19.16 -10.88
CA ASP A 432 -7.49 -19.66 -11.65
C ASP A 432 -8.82 -19.03 -11.19
N GLU A 433 -9.93 -19.35 -11.85
CA GLU A 433 -11.25 -18.80 -11.50
C GLU A 433 -11.67 -19.10 -10.05
N GLN A 434 -11.18 -20.20 -9.48
CA GLN A 434 -11.44 -20.60 -8.09
C GLN A 434 -10.44 -19.98 -7.12
N TYR A 435 -9.58 -19.05 -7.56
CA TYR A 435 -8.54 -18.42 -6.74
C TYR A 435 -7.48 -19.40 -6.23
N ARG A 436 -7.16 -20.44 -7.00
CA ARG A 436 -6.03 -21.33 -6.74
C ARG A 436 -4.81 -20.88 -7.53
N VAL A 437 -3.62 -21.03 -6.96
CA VAL A 437 -2.36 -20.74 -7.65
C VAL A 437 -2.19 -21.70 -8.84
N THR A 438 -1.91 -21.15 -10.02
CA THR A 438 -1.73 -21.91 -11.26
C THR A 438 -0.27 -22.29 -11.51
N GLY A 439 0.67 -21.50 -10.96
CA GLY A 439 2.10 -21.56 -11.28
C GLY A 439 2.47 -20.92 -12.63
N VAL A 440 1.50 -20.37 -13.36
CA VAL A 440 1.73 -19.68 -14.64
C VAL A 440 2.41 -18.35 -14.37
N CYS A 441 3.62 -18.22 -14.90
CA CYS A 441 4.42 -17.00 -14.85
C CYS A 441 5.37 -16.99 -16.05
N ARG A 442 5.90 -15.82 -16.39
CA ARG A 442 6.89 -15.65 -17.46
C ARG A 442 8.11 -14.90 -16.95
N PRO A 443 9.28 -15.08 -17.56
CA PRO A 443 10.44 -14.25 -17.25
C PRO A 443 10.09 -12.77 -17.41
N LEU A 444 10.48 -11.96 -16.42
CA LEU A 444 10.50 -10.51 -16.53
C LEU A 444 11.36 -10.13 -17.74
N ASP A 445 10.88 -9.16 -18.53
CA ASP A 445 11.61 -8.70 -19.71
C ASP A 445 13.07 -8.35 -19.32
N PRO A 446 14.08 -8.86 -20.06
CA PRO A 446 15.50 -8.62 -19.77
C PRO A 446 15.89 -7.16 -19.61
N GLU A 447 15.16 -6.20 -20.21
CA GLU A 447 15.38 -4.76 -20.02
C GLU A 447 15.13 -4.31 -18.57
N TYR A 448 14.24 -5.01 -17.85
CA TYR A 448 13.80 -4.65 -16.49
C TYR A 448 14.33 -5.62 -15.44
N ALA A 449 14.74 -6.83 -15.83
CA ALA A 449 15.37 -7.80 -14.95
C ALA A 449 16.78 -7.35 -14.52
N CYS A 450 17.00 -7.22 -13.21
CA CYS A 450 18.31 -6.81 -12.69
C CYS A 450 19.28 -7.99 -12.52
N SER A 451 20.57 -7.70 -12.27
CA SER A 451 21.61 -8.72 -12.04
C SER A 451 21.38 -9.64 -10.82
N GLY A 452 20.46 -9.27 -9.92
CA GLY A 452 20.17 -10.00 -8.69
C GLY A 452 21.17 -9.77 -7.54
N GLU A 453 22.11 -8.84 -7.70
CA GLU A 453 23.02 -8.43 -6.64
C GLU A 453 22.33 -7.46 -5.66
N ASP A 454 22.83 -7.39 -4.42
CA ASP A 454 22.29 -6.49 -3.39
C ASP A 454 22.28 -5.02 -3.86
N SER A 455 23.31 -4.60 -4.60
CA SER A 455 23.31 -3.40 -5.43
C SER A 455 23.43 -3.83 -6.89
N CYS A 456 22.29 -3.96 -7.58
CA CYS A 456 22.26 -4.46 -8.94
C CYS A 456 22.85 -3.47 -9.95
N ASP A 457 23.07 -3.97 -11.17
CA ASP A 457 23.54 -3.20 -12.33
C ASP A 457 22.67 -1.98 -12.64
N HIS A 458 21.34 -2.12 -12.59
CA HIS A 458 20.41 -0.99 -12.80
C HIS A 458 20.63 0.12 -11.78
N VAL A 459 20.76 -0.23 -10.50
CA VAL A 459 20.97 0.71 -9.40
C VAL A 459 22.35 1.36 -9.49
N CYS A 460 23.40 0.58 -9.76
CA CYS A 460 24.75 1.12 -9.93
C CYS A 460 24.79 2.12 -11.09
N ASN A 461 24.19 1.77 -12.23
CA ASN A 461 24.10 2.65 -13.38
C ASN A 461 23.31 3.93 -13.09
N PHE A 462 22.17 3.80 -12.40
CA PHE A 462 21.34 4.94 -12.00
C PHE A 462 22.08 5.90 -11.06
N LEU A 463 22.74 5.37 -10.02
CA LEU A 463 23.42 6.16 -9.00
C LEU A 463 24.66 6.86 -9.58
N ASN A 464 25.46 6.18 -10.40
CA ASN A 464 26.64 6.75 -11.08
C ASN A 464 26.30 7.91 -12.02
N ARG A 465 25.06 7.99 -12.53
CA ARG A 465 24.60 9.07 -13.42
C ARG A 465 23.94 10.23 -12.67
N SER A 466 23.71 10.09 -11.37
CA SER A 466 22.92 11.02 -10.57
C SER A 466 23.76 12.16 -10.00
N ARG A 467 23.23 13.39 -9.99
CA ARG A 467 23.92 14.56 -9.41
C ARG A 467 24.07 14.49 -7.89
N GLU A 468 23.13 13.83 -7.23
CA GLU A 468 23.03 13.73 -5.77
C GLU A 468 23.36 12.30 -5.32
N GLU A 469 24.30 11.67 -6.02
CA GLU A 469 24.73 10.28 -5.86
C GLU A 469 24.87 9.88 -4.39
N ARG A 470 25.56 10.67 -3.57
CA ARG A 470 25.79 10.34 -2.15
C ARG A 470 24.50 10.21 -1.34
N LEU A 471 23.51 11.08 -1.57
CA LEU A 471 22.25 11.03 -0.81
C LEU A 471 21.37 9.87 -1.29
N LEU A 472 21.34 9.64 -2.60
CA LEU A 472 20.62 8.52 -3.21
C LEU A 472 21.24 7.17 -2.82
N TRP A 473 22.57 7.09 -2.74
CA TRP A 473 23.28 5.91 -2.24
C TRP A 473 22.96 5.63 -0.77
N LYS A 474 22.85 6.66 0.06
CA LYS A 474 22.41 6.50 1.45
C LYS A 474 20.98 5.98 1.53
N LEU A 475 20.07 6.46 0.68
CA LEU A 475 18.71 5.92 0.62
C LEU A 475 18.75 4.44 0.25
N TRP A 476 19.43 4.08 -0.83
CA TRP A 476 19.59 2.68 -1.23
C TRP A 476 20.16 1.81 -0.10
N TRP A 477 21.21 2.30 0.57
CA TRP A 477 21.79 1.61 1.71
C TRP A 477 20.75 1.41 2.83
N SER A 478 19.97 2.44 3.18
CA SER A 478 18.94 2.32 4.23
C SER A 478 17.78 1.41 3.88
N LEU A 479 17.51 1.19 2.58
CA LEU A 479 16.40 0.37 2.10
C LEU A 479 16.79 -1.07 1.80
N VAL A 480 18.05 -1.34 1.44
CA VAL A 480 18.48 -2.67 0.98
C VAL A 480 19.69 -3.17 1.76
N ILE A 481 20.82 -2.48 1.67
CA ILE A 481 22.09 -2.96 2.22
C ILE A 481 22.06 -3.07 3.75
N GLY A 482 21.73 -1.99 4.45
CA GLY A 482 21.65 -1.94 5.90
C GLY A 482 20.65 -2.94 6.49
N PRO A 483 19.40 -3.02 5.96
CA PRO A 483 18.45 -4.06 6.33
C PRO A 483 18.98 -5.49 6.14
N LEU A 484 19.62 -5.78 5.00
CA LEU A 484 20.19 -7.11 4.75
C LEU A 484 21.35 -7.44 5.67
N GLU A 485 22.26 -6.50 5.92
CA GLU A 485 23.35 -6.67 6.89
C GLU A 485 22.81 -6.93 8.30
N TYR A 486 21.74 -6.26 8.70
CA TYR A 486 21.08 -6.50 9.99
C TYR A 486 20.49 -7.91 10.06
N VAL A 487 19.65 -8.26 9.08
CA VAL A 487 18.94 -9.53 9.03
C VAL A 487 19.90 -10.71 8.91
N ARG A 488 20.93 -10.62 8.03
CA ARG A 488 21.97 -11.65 7.89
C ARG A 488 22.82 -11.80 9.14
N GLY A 489 22.98 -10.72 9.93
CA GLY A 489 23.67 -10.76 11.21
C GLY A 489 22.97 -11.63 12.25
N GLY A 490 21.65 -11.87 12.12
CA GLY A 490 20.89 -12.82 12.94
C GLY A 490 20.77 -12.45 14.43
N LYS A 491 21.25 -11.26 14.83
CA LYS A 491 21.16 -10.76 16.19
C LYS A 491 20.11 -9.65 16.26
N ILE A 492 19.09 -9.90 17.07
CA ILE A 492 18.09 -8.90 17.43
C ILE A 492 18.76 -7.73 18.18
N ASP A 493 18.56 -6.52 17.65
CA ASP A 493 19.05 -5.27 18.24
C ASP A 493 18.04 -4.14 17.97
N GLU A 494 17.22 -3.84 18.97
CA GLU A 494 16.16 -2.83 18.88
C GLU A 494 16.70 -1.43 18.57
N GLN A 495 17.85 -1.05 19.15
CA GLN A 495 18.42 0.26 18.88
C GLN A 495 18.88 0.37 17.42
N ARG A 496 19.44 -0.72 16.86
CA ARG A 496 19.80 -0.78 15.45
C ARG A 496 18.56 -0.73 14.54
N GLU A 497 17.48 -1.43 14.90
CA GLU A 497 16.20 -1.35 14.20
C GLU A 497 15.68 0.10 14.16
N LEU A 498 15.60 0.76 15.31
CA LEU A 498 15.16 2.17 15.42
C LEU A 498 16.03 3.12 14.60
N ASN A 499 17.35 2.92 14.63
CA ASN A 499 18.28 3.75 13.85
C ASN A 499 18.10 3.59 12.34
N LEU A 500 17.88 2.36 11.85
CA LEU A 500 17.62 2.09 10.43
C LEU A 500 16.29 2.70 9.98
N VAL A 501 15.25 2.54 10.80
CA VAL A 501 13.92 3.11 10.56
C VAL A 501 14.01 4.63 10.45
N GLU A 502 14.55 5.32 11.46
CA GLU A 502 14.65 6.78 11.47
C GLU A 502 15.56 7.31 10.36
N LEU A 503 16.66 6.62 10.05
CA LEU A 503 17.52 6.98 8.94
C LEU A 503 16.74 6.98 7.61
N SER A 504 15.94 5.95 7.36
CA SER A 504 15.13 5.86 6.12
C SER A 504 14.11 7.01 6.02
N ARG A 505 13.43 7.35 7.12
CA ARG A 505 12.49 8.48 7.23
C ARG A 505 13.16 9.81 6.88
N LEU A 506 14.31 10.07 7.50
CA LEU A 506 15.05 11.32 7.30
C LEU A 506 15.60 11.46 5.88
N LEU A 507 16.07 10.37 5.28
CA LEU A 507 16.58 10.38 3.91
C LEU A 507 15.47 10.65 2.90
N MET A 508 14.29 10.04 3.08
CA MET A 508 13.12 10.32 2.24
C MET A 508 12.65 11.77 2.39
N ALA A 509 12.57 12.28 3.62
CA ALA A 509 12.25 13.69 3.87
C ALA A 509 13.25 14.63 3.20
N GLU A 510 14.55 14.34 3.31
CA GLU A 510 15.60 15.16 2.74
C GLU A 510 15.56 15.16 1.20
N LEU A 511 15.41 13.98 0.56
CA LEU A 511 15.26 13.86 -0.89
C LEU A 511 14.04 14.61 -1.40
N TYR A 512 12.91 14.48 -0.70
CA TYR A 512 11.71 15.24 -0.99
C TYR A 512 11.95 16.75 -0.92
N SER A 513 12.58 17.23 0.16
CA SER A 513 12.93 18.64 0.33
C SER A 513 13.91 19.17 -0.72
N ARG A 514 14.61 18.31 -1.45
CA ARG A 514 15.50 18.65 -2.57
C ARG A 514 14.82 18.56 -3.93
N GLY A 515 13.56 18.12 -4.00
CA GLY A 515 12.79 17.94 -5.24
C GLY A 515 13.19 16.71 -6.05
N LEU A 516 13.83 15.71 -5.42
CA LEU A 516 14.34 14.47 -6.04
C LEU A 516 13.30 13.34 -5.95
N VAL A 517 12.04 13.68 -6.22
CA VAL A 517 10.91 12.78 -6.00
C VAL A 517 10.95 11.58 -6.94
N LEU A 518 11.34 11.77 -8.20
CA LEU A 518 11.37 10.68 -9.19
C LEU A 518 12.50 9.70 -8.90
N GLU A 519 13.68 10.22 -8.55
CA GLU A 519 14.82 9.42 -8.15
C GLU A 519 14.52 8.60 -6.88
N MET A 520 13.86 9.23 -5.90
CA MET A 520 13.42 8.57 -4.69
C MET A 520 12.39 7.47 -4.98
N VAL A 521 11.36 7.75 -5.77
CA VAL A 521 10.33 6.77 -6.16
C VAL A 521 10.96 5.59 -6.87
N TRP A 522 11.84 5.83 -7.83
CA TRP A 522 12.49 4.77 -8.60
C TRP A 522 13.29 3.84 -7.68
N LEU A 523 14.07 4.39 -6.75
CA LEU A 523 14.80 3.60 -5.76
C LEU A 523 13.88 2.81 -4.83
N ILE A 524 12.76 3.40 -4.39
CA ILE A 524 11.78 2.72 -3.53
C ILE A 524 11.12 1.56 -4.28
N ALA A 525 10.66 1.78 -5.51
CA ALA A 525 10.05 0.75 -6.34
C ALA A 525 11.03 -0.39 -6.62
N HIS A 526 12.29 -0.07 -6.93
CA HIS A 526 13.32 -1.07 -7.17
C HIS A 526 13.72 -1.83 -5.90
N ALA A 527 13.80 -1.16 -4.75
CA ALA A 527 14.05 -1.80 -3.46
C ALA A 527 12.89 -2.73 -3.06
N ASN A 528 11.64 -2.34 -3.35
CA ASN A 528 10.47 -3.17 -3.14
C ASN A 528 10.52 -4.44 -4.03
N HIS A 529 10.85 -4.30 -5.32
CA HIS A 529 11.08 -5.46 -6.20
C HIS A 529 12.19 -6.37 -5.68
N HIS A 530 13.29 -5.80 -5.18
CA HIS A 530 14.36 -6.58 -4.55
C HIS A 530 13.86 -7.35 -3.31
N ALA A 531 13.03 -6.72 -2.48
CA ALA A 531 12.44 -7.35 -1.30
C ALA A 531 11.53 -8.55 -1.63
N TRP A 532 10.91 -8.55 -2.81
CA TRP A 532 10.08 -9.64 -3.33
C TRP A 532 10.86 -10.77 -3.99
N GLN A 533 11.78 -10.46 -4.91
CA GLN A 533 12.35 -11.49 -5.81
C GLN A 533 13.86 -11.64 -5.74
N VAL A 534 14.59 -10.72 -5.12
CA VAL A 534 16.06 -10.75 -5.12
C VAL A 534 16.60 -11.20 -3.78
N ASN A 535 16.22 -10.49 -2.71
CA ASN A 535 16.77 -10.69 -1.39
C ASN A 535 15.77 -11.32 -0.40
N TYR A 536 14.50 -11.47 -0.81
CA TYR A 536 13.44 -12.16 -0.08
C TYR A 536 13.19 -11.63 1.34
N LEU A 537 13.39 -10.32 1.57
CA LEU A 537 13.05 -9.67 2.85
C LEU A 537 11.55 -9.76 3.16
N PHE A 538 10.67 -9.67 2.14
CA PHE A 538 9.23 -9.88 2.37
C PHE A 538 8.92 -11.33 2.75
N GLU A 539 9.54 -12.33 2.12
CA GLU A 539 9.37 -13.74 2.50
C GLU A 539 9.85 -13.98 3.93
N ALA A 540 10.97 -13.35 4.31
CA ALA A 540 11.48 -13.41 5.67
C ALA A 540 10.51 -12.77 6.67
N ALA A 541 9.96 -11.60 6.36
CA ALA A 541 8.96 -10.96 7.21
C ALA A 541 7.66 -11.79 7.32
N MET A 542 7.22 -12.40 6.21
CA MET A 542 6.08 -13.31 6.15
C MET A 542 6.26 -14.48 7.11
N PHE A 543 7.38 -15.20 7.06
CA PHE A 543 7.62 -16.30 8.00
C PHE A 543 7.83 -15.82 9.44
N GLY A 544 8.48 -14.67 9.63
CA GLY A 544 8.68 -14.09 10.95
C GLY A 544 7.38 -13.72 11.65
N SER A 545 6.36 -13.32 10.88
CA SER A 545 5.02 -13.02 11.40
C SER A 545 4.37 -14.20 12.13
N ILE A 546 4.64 -15.44 11.69
CA ILE A 546 4.10 -16.68 12.28
C ILE A 546 4.58 -16.88 13.72
N LEU A 547 5.74 -16.30 14.06
CA LEU A 547 6.34 -16.36 15.39
C LEU A 547 5.68 -15.40 16.40
N ASP A 548 4.52 -14.84 16.06
CA ASP A 548 3.62 -14.22 17.02
C ASP A 548 3.45 -15.05 18.30
N GLY A 549 3.66 -14.41 19.44
CA GLY A 549 3.44 -14.97 20.78
C GLY A 549 1.97 -15.06 21.20
N GLY A 550 1.01 -14.81 20.31
CA GLY A 550 -0.42 -14.78 20.62
C GLY A 550 -0.85 -13.50 21.34
N THR A 551 0.05 -12.51 21.42
CA THR A 551 -0.22 -11.17 21.91
C THR A 551 -0.49 -10.19 20.78
N LEU A 552 -0.28 -10.61 19.53
CA LEU A 552 -0.85 -9.90 18.39
C LEU A 552 -2.37 -10.03 18.36
N ALA A 553 -2.97 -10.94 19.14
CA ALA A 553 -4.41 -11.15 19.32
C ALA A 553 -5.20 -9.85 19.57
N GLY A 554 -5.64 -9.22 18.48
CA GLY A 554 -7.06 -8.99 18.27
C GLY A 554 -7.68 -8.02 19.25
N LYS A 555 -7.04 -6.87 19.50
CA LYS A 555 -7.81 -5.65 19.31
C LYS A 555 -7.59 -5.31 17.85
N LEU A 556 -8.62 -5.50 17.00
CA LEU A 556 -8.71 -4.88 15.66
C LEU A 556 -7.91 -3.60 15.75
N ASP A 557 -6.77 -3.49 15.05
CA ASP A 557 -5.59 -2.64 15.36
C ASP A 557 -5.88 -1.14 15.54
N ARG A 558 -6.80 -0.85 16.46
CA ARG A 558 -7.54 0.37 16.74
C ARG A 558 -7.34 0.57 18.23
N GLU A 559 -6.96 1.79 18.59
CA GLU A 559 -7.15 2.19 19.96
C GLU A 559 -8.66 2.17 20.25
N GLU A 560 -9.05 1.33 21.22
CA GLU A 560 -10.44 1.22 21.66
C GLU A 560 -10.86 2.51 22.39
N GLN A 561 -12.16 2.81 22.37
CA GLN A 561 -12.72 3.90 23.18
C GLN A 561 -12.37 3.66 24.65
N SER A 562 -11.51 4.52 25.20
CA SER A 562 -11.11 4.54 26.62
C SER A 562 -12.24 5.05 27.52
#